data_AF-A0A920HPC1-F1
#
_entry.id   AF-A0A920HPC1-F1
#
_cell.length_a   1.000
_cell.length_b   1.000
_cell.length_c   1.000
_cell.angle_alpha   90.00
_cell.angle_beta   90.00
_cell.angle_gamma   90.00
#
_symmetry.space_group_name_H-M   'P 1'
#
loop_
_entity.id
_entity.type
_entity.pdbx_description
1 polymer ?
#
loop_
_entity_poly.entity_id
_entity_poly.type
_entity_poly.pdbx_seq_one_letter_code
_entity_poly.pdbx_strand_id
1 'polypeptide(L)'
;MSTKGISANRLELLQIADAVAREKSIDKNIVISAMEEAIQKAAASRYGIENNIKAEINPETGSIALMRLLDVVEKVDDFQLK
;
A
#
# COMPACT_ATOMS: atom_id res chain seq x y z
N MET A 1 21.21 -4.07 8.28
CA MET A 1 20.46 -4.61 7.13
C MET A 1 20.68 -3.69 5.93
N SER A 2 21.16 -4.22 4.81
CA SER A 2 21.60 -3.43 3.65
C SER A 2 20.39 -2.83 2.91
N THR A 3 20.17 -1.53 3.08
CA THR A 3 19.03 -0.77 2.53
C THR A 3 19.12 -0.48 1.03
N LYS A 4 20.26 -0.79 0.39
CA LYS A 4 20.56 -0.45 -1.00
C LYS A 4 19.66 -1.15 -2.02
N GLY A 5 19.32 -2.44 -1.80
CA GLY A 5 18.50 -3.22 -2.74
C GLY A 5 17.01 -2.85 -2.72
N ILE A 6 16.48 -2.47 -1.55
CA ILE A 6 15.06 -2.07 -1.42
C ILE A 6 14.85 -0.66 -2.02
N SER A 7 15.91 0.17 -2.07
CA SER A 7 15.80 1.55 -2.57
C SER A 7 15.66 1.68 -4.08
N ALA A 8 16.26 0.78 -4.87
CA ALA A 8 16.14 0.82 -6.33
C ALA A 8 14.69 0.57 -6.78
N ASN A 9 14.06 -0.46 -6.20
CA ASN A 9 12.70 -0.87 -6.54
C ASN A 9 11.63 0.19 -6.18
N ARG A 10 11.84 0.95 -5.09
CA ARG A 10 10.92 2.05 -4.71
C ARG A 10 10.94 3.22 -5.67
N LEU A 11 12.12 3.63 -6.15
CA LEU A 11 12.23 4.70 -7.14
C LEU A 11 11.69 4.25 -8.51
N GLU A 12 11.93 3.00 -8.89
CA GLU A 12 11.36 2.42 -10.11
C GLU A 12 9.83 2.44 -10.08
N LEU A 13 9.22 2.12 -8.93
CA LEU A 13 7.78 2.15 -8.76
C LEU A 13 7.19 3.56 -8.97
N LEU A 14 7.83 4.60 -8.43
CA LEU A 14 7.40 5.99 -8.65
C LEU A 14 7.57 6.40 -10.12
N GLN A 15 8.65 5.98 -10.78
CA GLN A 15 8.88 6.27 -12.20
C GLN A 15 7.83 5.61 -13.10
N ILE A 16 7.41 4.38 -12.78
CA ILE A 16 6.33 3.69 -13.48
C ILE A 16 5.03 4.46 -13.29
N ALA A 17 4.72 4.91 -12.06
CA ALA A 17 3.53 5.71 -11.79
C ALA A 17 3.53 7.02 -12.60
N ASP A 18 4.67 7.72 -12.66
CA ASP A 18 4.87 8.93 -13.46
C ASP A 18 4.68 8.67 -14.97
N ALA A 19 5.21 7.55 -15.49
CA ALA A 19 5.06 7.18 -16.89
C ALA A 19 3.60 6.90 -17.25
N VAL A 20 2.88 6.15 -16.41
CA VAL A 20 1.45 5.84 -16.61
C VAL A 20 0.60 7.10 -16.51
N ALA A 21 0.88 7.99 -15.55
CA ALA A 21 0.19 9.26 -15.40
C ALA A 21 0.30 10.13 -16.66
N ARG A 22 1.51 10.20 -17.25
CA ARG A 22 1.75 10.92 -18.51
C ARG A 22 1.07 10.25 -19.71
N GLU A 23 1.14 8.93 -19.81
CA GLU A 23 0.53 8.19 -20.91
C GLU A 23 -1.00 8.37 -20.94
N LYS A 24 -1.63 8.33 -19.76
CA LYS A 24 -3.09 8.47 -19.62
C LYS A 24 -3.55 9.91 -19.42
N SER A 25 -2.63 10.87 -19.35
CA SER A 25 -2.91 12.29 -19.07
C SER A 25 -3.78 12.50 -17.82
N ILE A 26 -3.44 11.80 -16.74
CA ILE A 26 -4.11 11.88 -15.44
C ILE A 26 -3.13 12.31 -14.34
N ASP A 27 -3.67 12.80 -13.23
CA ASP A 27 -2.85 13.16 -12.07
C ASP A 27 -2.12 11.93 -11.51
N LYS A 28 -0.84 12.09 -11.21
CA LYS A 28 -0.01 11.05 -10.61
C LYS A 28 -0.58 10.52 -9.29
N ASN A 29 -1.21 11.39 -8.50
CA ASN A 29 -1.85 11.00 -7.24
C ASN A 29 -2.95 9.98 -7.47
N ILE A 30 -3.70 10.07 -8.58
CA ILE A 30 -4.73 9.08 -8.94
C ILE A 30 -4.09 7.73 -9.21
N VAL A 31 -2.96 7.71 -9.93
CA VAL A 31 -2.21 6.48 -10.20
C VAL A 31 -1.69 5.86 -8.89
N ILE A 32 -1.12 6.67 -8.00
CA ILE A 32 -0.60 6.21 -6.71
C ILE A 32 -1.73 5.62 -5.86
N SER A 33 -2.87 6.30 -5.78
CA SER A 33 -4.05 5.79 -5.06
C SER A 33 -4.58 4.48 -5.64
N ALA A 34 -4.60 4.33 -6.97
CA ALA A 34 -4.98 3.06 -7.60
C ALA A 34 -3.97 1.94 -7.28
N MET A 35 -2.68 2.27 -7.18
CA MET A 35 -1.64 1.32 -6.77
C MET A 35 -1.78 0.92 -5.29
N GLU A 36 -2.12 1.86 -4.41
CA GLU A 36 -2.43 1.58 -3.01
C GLU A 36 -3.60 0.60 -2.88
N GLU A 37 -4.69 0.85 -3.61
CA GLU A 37 -5.86 -0.04 -3.63
C GLU A 37 -5.50 -1.44 -4.16
N ALA A 38 -4.69 -1.52 -5.22
CA ALA A 38 -4.22 -2.79 -5.76
C ALA A 38 -3.38 -3.58 -4.74
N ILE A 39 -2.50 -2.89 -3.99
CA ILE A 39 -1.69 -3.49 -2.93
C ILE A 39 -2.57 -3.94 -1.76
N GLN A 40 -3.56 -3.14 -1.36
CA GLN A 40 -4.53 -3.51 -0.32
C GLN A 40 -5.26 -4.79 -0.70
N LYS A 41 -5.75 -4.89 -1.94
CA LYS A 41 -6.44 -6.08 -2.44
C LYS A 41 -5.53 -7.31 -2.47
N ALA A 42 -4.27 -7.14 -2.88
CA ALA A 42 -3.28 -8.21 -2.85
C ALA A 42 -2.96 -8.66 -1.40
N ALA A 43 -2.89 -7.71 -0.46
CA ALA A 43 -2.67 -8.00 0.95
C ALA A 43 -3.88 -8.72 1.57
N ALA A 44 -5.12 -8.29 1.29
CA ALA A 44 -6.34 -8.96 1.72
C ALA A 44 -6.40 -10.42 1.22
N SER A 45 -6.00 -10.67 -0.03
CA SER A 45 -5.89 -12.03 -0.56
C SER A 45 -4.88 -12.91 0.20
N ARG A 46 -3.77 -12.32 0.66
CA ARG A 46 -2.70 -13.05 1.36
C ARG A 46 -2.97 -13.24 2.86
N TYR A 47 -3.58 -12.26 3.51
CA TYR A 47 -3.71 -12.19 4.95
C TYR A 47 -5.13 -12.42 5.45
N GLY A 48 -6.12 -12.55 4.56
CA GLY A 48 -7.53 -12.71 4.89
C GLY A 48 -8.31 -11.42 4.61
N ILE A 49 -9.46 -11.56 3.97
CA ILE A 49 -10.33 -10.44 3.58
C ILE A 49 -10.98 -9.82 4.83
N GLU A 50 -11.10 -10.60 5.91
CA GLU A 50 -11.55 -10.17 7.22
C GLU A 50 -10.57 -9.21 7.90
N ASN A 51 -9.30 -9.21 7.49
CA ASN A 51 -8.32 -8.28 8.01
C ASN A 51 -8.39 -6.99 7.20
N ASN A 52 -8.95 -5.95 7.82
CA ASN A 52 -9.01 -4.60 7.26
C ASN A 52 -7.57 -4.04 7.10
N ILE A 53 -6.95 -4.29 5.95
CA ILE A 53 -5.56 -3.91 5.68
C ILE A 53 -5.53 -2.63 4.86
N LYS A 54 -4.80 -1.63 5.37
CA LYS A 54 -4.50 -0.38 4.69
C LYS A 54 -3.07 -0.41 4.16
N ALA A 55 -2.92 -0.04 2.90
CA ALA A 55 -1.63 0.24 2.27
C ALA A 55 -1.53 1.74 1.99
N GLU A 56 -0.36 2.31 2.27
CA GLU A 56 -0.04 3.72 1.99
C GLU A 56 1.32 3.79 1.30
N ILE A 57 1.42 4.60 0.24
CA ILE A 57 2.64 4.87 -0.51
C ILE A 57 3.03 6.32 -0.28
N ASN A 58 4.26 6.54 0.19
CA ASN A 58 4.83 7.88 0.26
C ASN A 58 5.24 8.35 -1.16
N PRO A 59 4.65 9.42 -1.71
CA PRO A 59 4.84 9.84 -3.10
C PRO A 59 6.22 10.47 -3.37
N GLU A 60 6.98 10.83 -2.34
CA GLU A 60 8.32 11.43 -2.45
C GLU A 60 9.42 10.38 -2.36
N THR A 61 9.24 9.38 -1.48
CA THR A 61 10.27 8.37 -1.19
C THR A 61 9.99 7.00 -1.81
N GLY A 62 8.75 6.76 -2.26
CA GLY A 62 8.27 5.47 -2.76
C GLY A 62 8.16 4.40 -1.67
N SER A 63 8.22 4.80 -0.39
CA SER A 63 8.10 3.89 0.75
C SER A 63 6.66 3.40 0.88
N ILE A 64 6.49 2.09 1.09
CA ILE A 64 5.17 1.47 1.22
C ILE A 64 4.99 0.99 2.65
N ALA A 65 3.91 1.41 3.30
CA ALA A 65 3.51 0.95 4.62
C ALA A 65 2.25 0.09 4.50
N LEU A 66 2.23 -1.05 5.21
CA LEU A 66 1.07 -1.92 5.34
C LEU A 66 0.68 -2.01 6.80
N MET A 67 -0.58 -1.72 7.10
CA MET A 67 -1.11 -1.68 8.45
C MET A 67 -2.44 -2.42 8.51
N ARG A 68 -2.68 -3.18 9.57
CA ARG A 68 -4.00 -3.72 9.88
C ARG A 68 -4.75 -2.71 10.74
N LEU A 69 -5.91 -2.26 10.27
CA LEU A 69 -6.82 -1.43 11.03
C LEU A 69 -7.68 -2.32 11.93
N LEU A 70 -7.82 -1.89 13.17
CA LEU A 70 -8.68 -2.53 14.18
C LEU A 70 -9.65 -1.47 14.70
N ASP A 71 -10.90 -1.86 14.85
CA ASP A 71 -11.91 -1.00 15.45
C ASP A 71 -11.73 -0.97 16.97
N VAL A 72 -11.75 0.25 17.53
CA VAL A 72 -11.67 0.45 18.98
C VAL A 72 -13.06 0.30 19.56
N VAL A 73 -13.29 -0.80 20.29
CA VAL A 73 -14.58 -1.14 20.90
C VAL A 73 -14.46 -1.36 22.41
N GLU A 74 -15.55 -1.12 23.14
CA GLU A 74 -15.58 -1.26 24.60
C GLU A 74 -15.50 -2.72 25.07
N LYS A 75 -16.08 -3.65 24.30
CA LYS A 75 -15.95 -5.09 24.49
C LYS A 75 -15.51 -5.73 23.19
N VAL A 76 -14.42 -6.50 23.24
CA VAL A 76 -13.90 -7.22 22.08
C VAL A 76 -14.51 -8.62 22.06
N ASP A 77 -15.39 -8.88 21.09
CA ASP A 77 -16.04 -10.18 20.95
C ASP A 77 -15.15 -11.20 20.18
N ASP A 78 -14.22 -10.72 19.34
CA ASP A 78 -13.40 -11.55 18.45
C ASP A 78 -11.90 -11.25 18.60
N PHE A 79 -11.30 -11.76 19.69
CA PHE A 79 -9.88 -11.59 19.99
C PHE A 79 -9.04 -12.73 19.38
N GLN A 80 -8.83 -12.69 18.07
CA GLN A 80 -7.90 -13.61 17.39
C GLN A 80 -6.57 -12.90 17.12
N LEU A 81 -5.65 -12.95 18.08
CA LEU A 81 -4.23 -12.66 17.83
C LEU A 81 -3.60 -13.91 17.20
N LYS A 82 -3.19 -13.82 15.93
CA LYS A 82 -2.27 -14.78 15.31
C LYS A 82 -0.88 -14.17 15.23
#